data_AF-A0A919SAU9-F1
#
_entry.id   AF-A0A919SAU9-F1
#
_cell.length_a   1.000
_cell.length_b   1.000
_cell.length_c   1.000
_cell.angle_alpha   90.00
_cell.angle_beta   90.00
_cell.angle_gamma   90.00
#
_symmetry.space_group_name_H-M   'P 1'
#
loop_
_entity.id
_entity.type
_entity.pdbx_description
1 polymer ?
#
loop_
_entity_poly.entity_id
_entity_poly.type
_entity_poly.pdbx_seq_one_letter_code
_entity_poly.pdbx_strand_id
1 'polypeptide(L)'
;MMGVQGVMSRISELKSQLGLTPAAPNVTFATALTEAKDVKGTKNSTGVTGQSVVDAAKKYLGTPYKLGGTDPATGLDCSSLVQKAYKDLGIDLPRTSQEQARAGTKVDSLRDAKPGDILAFDRPVGHVAIYLGDNKMIAAPKPGDHVKIQSVYETPTHIRRVIDSDLTARSATGTTAAAAVRPASLQNSTSLAGVPYADMFLRAGAKYDVSPKLLAAVAKVESGYNPRAVSRAGAQGLMQLMPATARGLGVDNSFDPQQAINGAAKLLSGHLKEFKSLPLALAAYNAGGGSVHKYGGIPPFAETQAYVPKVQKALRALG
;
A
#
# COMPACT_ATOMS: atom_id res chain seq x y z
N MET A 1 19.16 -21.20 -49.44
CA MET A 1 18.24 -20.34 -48.65
C MET A 1 16.98 -21.14 -48.37
N MET A 2 16.87 -21.75 -47.18
CA MET A 2 15.61 -22.38 -46.76
C MET A 2 14.74 -21.30 -46.13
N GLY A 3 13.68 -20.92 -46.84
CA GLY A 3 12.70 -19.94 -46.38
C GLY A 3 11.84 -20.48 -45.24
N VAL A 4 11.15 -19.56 -44.57
CA VAL A 4 10.27 -19.77 -43.41
C VAL A 4 9.25 -20.92 -43.60
N GLN A 5 8.89 -21.24 -44.84
CA GLN A 5 8.07 -22.42 -45.20
C GLN A 5 8.70 -23.75 -44.72
N GLY A 6 10.02 -23.93 -44.83
CA GLY A 6 10.69 -25.19 -44.47
C GLY A 6 10.72 -25.43 -42.96
N VAL A 7 10.76 -24.35 -42.17
CA VAL A 7 10.71 -24.41 -40.69
C VAL A 7 9.30 -24.77 -40.21
N MET A 8 8.26 -24.26 -40.89
CA MET A 8 6.87 -24.58 -40.56
C MET A 8 6.49 -26.03 -40.87
N SER A 9 7.01 -26.61 -41.96
CA SER A 9 6.77 -28.02 -42.28
C SER A 9 7.38 -28.97 -41.24
N ARG A 10 8.57 -28.64 -40.71
CA ARG A 10 9.23 -29.42 -39.65
C ARG A 10 8.47 -29.38 -38.33
N ILE A 11 7.82 -28.26 -38.01
CA ILE A 11 6.99 -28.11 -36.81
C ILE A 11 5.68 -28.91 -36.90
N SER A 12 5.08 -29.00 -38.09
CA SER A 12 3.89 -29.84 -38.31
C SER A 12 4.21 -31.33 -38.23
N GLU A 13 5.36 -31.74 -38.76
CA GLU A 13 5.81 -33.14 -38.72
C GLU A 13 6.14 -33.61 -37.30
N LEU A 14 6.75 -32.73 -36.48
CA LEU A 14 7.02 -32.97 -35.05
C LEU A 14 5.74 -33.05 -34.21
N LYS A 15 4.67 -32.33 -34.58
CA LYS A 15 3.37 -32.39 -33.89
C LYS A 15 2.59 -33.68 -34.18
N SER A 16 2.74 -34.24 -35.38
CA SER A 16 2.13 -35.53 -35.75
C SER A 16 2.73 -36.72 -35.00
N GLN A 17 4.01 -36.64 -34.62
CA GLN A 17 4.67 -37.70 -33.85
C GLN A 17 4.38 -37.64 -32.34
N LEU A 18 3.80 -36.53 -31.86
CA LEU A 18 3.50 -36.28 -30.44
C LEU A 18 2.01 -36.44 -30.06
N GLY A 19 1.14 -36.87 -30.99
CA GLY A 19 -0.26 -37.23 -30.68
C GLY A 19 -1.15 -36.07 -30.19
N LEU A 20 -0.82 -34.82 -30.50
CA LEU A 20 -1.60 -33.64 -30.09
C LEU A 20 -2.52 -33.18 -31.23
N THR A 21 -3.81 -33.49 -31.13
CA THR A 21 -4.85 -32.92 -32.01
C THR A 21 -5.13 -31.45 -31.66
N PRO A 22 -5.31 -30.54 -32.63
CA PRO A 22 -5.64 -29.14 -32.34
C PRO A 22 -7.13 -28.97 -31.99
N ALA A 23 -7.41 -28.21 -30.94
CA ALA A 23 -8.76 -27.75 -30.62
C ALA A 23 -9.26 -26.72 -31.66
N ALA A 24 -10.54 -26.80 -32.03
CA ALA A 24 -11.20 -25.94 -33.00
C ALA A 24 -11.20 -24.44 -32.59
N PRO A 25 -11.27 -23.49 -33.54
CA PRO A 25 -11.23 -22.07 -33.23
C PRO A 25 -12.57 -21.59 -32.65
N ASN A 26 -12.53 -21.02 -31.45
CA ASN A 26 -13.68 -20.34 -30.85
C ASN A 26 -13.99 -19.05 -31.62
N VAL A 27 -15.16 -19.03 -32.26
CA VAL A 27 -15.74 -17.94 -33.07
C VAL A 27 -15.89 -16.62 -32.27
N THR A 28 -15.76 -16.67 -30.95
CA THR A 28 -15.87 -15.55 -30.02
C THR A 28 -14.75 -14.49 -30.17
N PHE A 29 -13.58 -14.87 -30.72
CA PHE A 29 -12.46 -13.94 -30.87
C PHE A 29 -12.61 -13.00 -32.09
N ALA A 30 -13.26 -13.46 -33.15
CA ALA A 30 -13.47 -12.68 -34.36
C ALA A 30 -14.55 -11.59 -34.16
N THR A 31 -15.57 -11.88 -33.35
CA THR A 31 -16.59 -10.90 -32.98
C THR A 31 -16.01 -9.83 -32.04
N ALA A 32 -15.17 -10.21 -31.07
CA ALA A 32 -14.50 -9.27 -30.17
C ALA A 32 -13.51 -8.33 -30.87
N LEU A 33 -12.89 -8.76 -31.97
CA LEU A 33 -11.97 -7.92 -32.76
C LEU A 33 -12.70 -6.91 -33.67
N THR A 34 -13.96 -7.19 -34.01
CA THR A 34 -14.78 -6.32 -34.88
C THR A 34 -15.44 -5.19 -34.07
N GLU A 35 -15.83 -5.43 -32.82
CA GLU A 35 -16.36 -4.40 -31.91
C GLU A 35 -15.27 -3.44 -31.39
N ALA A 36 -13.99 -3.83 -31.41
CA ALA A 36 -12.88 -3.02 -30.93
C ALA A 36 -12.41 -1.92 -31.92
N LYS A 37 -12.98 -1.84 -33.12
CA LYS A 37 -12.56 -0.88 -34.16
C LYS A 37 -13.38 0.42 -34.20
N ASP A 38 -14.52 0.50 -33.53
CA ASP A 38 -15.49 1.60 -33.70
C ASP A 38 -15.72 2.51 -32.47
N VAL A 39 -14.75 2.61 -31.54
CA VAL A 39 -14.83 3.60 -30.45
C VAL A 39 -13.67 4.58 -30.49
N LYS A 40 -13.94 5.73 -31.11
CA LYS A 40 -13.08 6.91 -31.11
C LYS A 40 -13.26 7.66 -29.78
N GLY A 41 -12.24 7.60 -28.92
CA GLY A 41 -12.05 8.55 -27.81
C GLY A 41 -12.43 8.04 -26.41
N THR A 42 -11.42 7.53 -25.69
CA THR A 42 -11.15 7.52 -24.23
C THR A 42 -10.51 6.17 -23.85
N LYS A 43 -9.17 6.15 -23.70
CA LYS A 43 -8.46 4.93 -23.28
C LYS A 43 -8.77 4.64 -21.81
N ASN A 44 -9.70 3.73 -21.56
CA ASN A 44 -9.97 3.20 -20.23
C ASN A 44 -8.74 2.41 -19.71
N SER A 45 -8.24 2.81 -18.55
CA SER A 45 -7.06 2.27 -17.87
C SER A 45 -7.34 0.93 -17.18
N THR A 46 -7.49 -0.15 -17.93
CA THR A 46 -7.59 -1.50 -17.35
C THR A 46 -6.23 -1.91 -16.75
N GLY A 47 -6.02 -1.66 -15.46
CA GLY A 47 -4.90 -2.19 -14.66
C GLY A 47 -4.00 -1.18 -13.95
N VAL A 48 -4.15 0.13 -14.20
CA VAL A 48 -3.34 1.16 -13.53
C VAL A 48 -3.93 1.45 -12.14
N THR A 49 -3.09 1.43 -11.11
CA THR A 49 -3.50 1.68 -9.71
C THR A 49 -2.80 2.91 -9.13
N GLY A 50 -3.31 3.44 -8.01
CA GLY A 50 -2.62 4.50 -7.28
C GLY A 50 -1.18 4.14 -6.86
N GLN A 51 -0.93 2.86 -6.54
CA GLN A 51 0.41 2.37 -6.25
C GLN A 51 1.33 2.41 -7.48
N SER A 52 0.80 2.10 -8.67
CA SER A 52 1.59 2.19 -9.90
C SER A 52 2.05 3.63 -10.19
N VAL A 53 1.27 4.65 -9.83
CA VAL A 53 1.68 6.07 -9.90
C VAL A 53 2.82 6.35 -8.94
N VAL A 54 2.73 5.87 -7.72
CA VAL A 54 3.80 6.02 -6.73
C VAL A 54 5.09 5.37 -7.22
N ASP A 55 5.01 4.17 -7.78
CA ASP A 55 6.18 3.44 -8.26
C ASP A 55 6.76 4.10 -9.52
N ALA A 56 5.92 4.65 -10.40
CA ALA A 56 6.37 5.48 -11.52
C ALA A 56 7.07 6.75 -11.03
N ALA A 57 6.52 7.45 -10.04
CA ALA A 57 7.11 8.66 -9.47
C ALA A 57 8.46 8.40 -8.80
N LYS A 58 8.61 7.27 -8.10
CA LYS A 58 9.88 6.88 -7.44
C LYS A 58 11.05 6.72 -8.40
N LYS A 59 10.82 6.46 -9.69
CA LYS A 59 11.88 6.40 -10.71
C LYS A 59 12.63 7.73 -10.86
N TYR A 60 12.01 8.83 -10.46
CA TYR A 60 12.56 10.18 -10.55
C TYR A 60 13.24 10.64 -9.25
N LEU A 61 13.36 9.79 -8.23
CA LEU A 61 14.06 10.15 -7.00
C LEU A 61 15.50 10.61 -7.28
N GLY A 62 15.88 11.73 -6.67
CA GLY A 62 17.20 12.33 -6.87
C GLY A 62 17.31 13.27 -8.08
N THR A 63 16.31 13.31 -8.97
CA THR A 63 16.33 14.25 -10.10
C THR A 63 16.37 15.70 -9.59
N PRO A 64 17.31 16.55 -10.05
CA PRO A 64 17.40 17.93 -9.62
C PRO A 64 16.11 18.71 -9.89
N TYR A 65 15.75 19.63 -8.99
CA TYR A 65 14.68 20.58 -9.26
C TYR A 65 15.14 21.60 -10.30
N LYS A 66 14.30 21.82 -11.31
CA LYS A 66 14.48 22.90 -12.28
C LYS A 66 13.13 23.54 -12.55
N LEU A 67 12.98 24.84 -12.23
CA LEU A 67 11.74 25.58 -12.48
C LEU A 67 11.42 25.54 -13.99
N GLY A 68 10.23 25.06 -14.36
CA GLY A 68 9.85 24.88 -15.77
C GLY A 68 10.47 23.65 -16.45
N GLY A 69 11.35 22.91 -15.77
CA GLY A 69 12.02 21.73 -16.31
C GLY A 69 11.05 20.60 -16.61
N THR A 70 11.25 19.90 -17.73
CA THR A 70 10.41 18.78 -18.20
C THR A 70 11.22 17.52 -18.51
N ASP A 71 12.54 17.58 -18.32
CA ASP A 71 13.47 16.54 -18.72
C ASP A 71 14.14 15.95 -17.47
N PRO A 72 13.88 14.68 -17.15
CA PRO A 72 14.49 14.00 -16.00
C PRO A 72 16.02 14.01 -15.97
N ALA A 73 16.68 14.16 -17.11
CA ALA A 73 18.15 14.22 -17.18
C ALA A 73 18.70 15.58 -16.75
N THR A 74 17.97 16.67 -17.03
CA THR A 74 18.42 18.05 -16.74
C THR A 74 17.67 18.73 -15.59
N GLY A 75 16.58 18.12 -15.12
CA GLY A 75 15.82 18.53 -13.95
C GLY A 75 14.31 18.69 -14.22
N LEU A 76 13.53 18.48 -13.16
CA LEU A 76 12.07 18.51 -13.18
C LEU A 76 11.54 19.60 -12.23
N ASP A 77 10.43 20.24 -12.60
CA ASP A 77 9.59 20.97 -11.65
C ASP A 77 8.49 20.09 -11.04
N CYS A 78 7.80 20.61 -10.03
CA CYS A 78 6.75 19.87 -9.30
C CYS A 78 5.67 19.30 -10.23
N SER A 79 5.16 20.10 -11.17
CA SER A 79 4.11 19.70 -12.10
C SER A 79 4.61 18.73 -13.18
N SER A 80 5.86 18.85 -13.64
CA SER A 80 6.47 17.92 -14.60
C SER A 80 6.74 16.54 -13.98
N LEU A 81 7.07 16.48 -12.68
CA LEU A 81 7.22 15.22 -11.95
C LEU A 81 5.88 14.47 -11.92
N VAL A 82 4.82 15.17 -11.51
CA VAL A 82 3.46 14.59 -11.45
C VAL A 82 3.01 14.17 -12.85
N GLN A 83 3.17 15.04 -13.85
CA GLN A 83 2.81 14.75 -15.23
C GLN A 83 3.55 13.51 -15.76
N LYS A 84 4.85 13.40 -15.51
CA LYS A 84 5.67 12.31 -16.01
C LYS A 84 5.32 10.97 -15.34
N ALA A 85 5.10 10.95 -14.03
CA ALA A 85 4.70 9.75 -13.31
C ALA A 85 3.39 9.15 -13.84
N TYR A 86 2.43 10.02 -14.21
CA TYR A 86 1.18 9.61 -14.85
C TYR A 86 1.37 9.23 -16.33
N LYS A 87 2.21 9.98 -17.07
CA LYS A 87 2.51 9.71 -18.49
C LYS A 87 3.19 8.36 -18.71
N ASP A 88 4.06 7.93 -17.78
CA ASP A 88 4.69 6.60 -17.78
C ASP A 88 3.68 5.46 -17.69
N LEU A 89 2.46 5.75 -17.23
CA LEU A 89 1.33 4.84 -17.13
C LEU A 89 0.30 5.06 -18.25
N GLY A 90 0.64 5.90 -19.24
CA GLY A 90 -0.24 6.23 -20.36
C GLY A 90 -1.35 7.22 -20.02
N ILE A 91 -1.29 7.90 -18.87
CA ILE A 91 -2.29 8.88 -18.44
C ILE A 91 -1.77 10.29 -18.71
N ASP A 92 -2.51 11.06 -19.50
CA ASP A 92 -2.17 12.45 -19.80
C ASP A 92 -2.67 13.39 -18.70
N LEU A 93 -1.76 14.21 -18.18
CA LEU A 93 -2.07 15.29 -17.24
C LEU A 93 -1.69 16.66 -17.83
N PRO A 94 -2.41 17.73 -17.46
CA PRO A 94 -2.01 19.09 -17.80
C PRO A 94 -0.60 19.43 -17.33
N ARG A 95 0.04 20.40 -17.99
CA ARG A 95 1.45 20.75 -17.71
C ARG A 95 1.61 21.55 -16.42
N THR A 96 0.62 22.35 -16.04
CA THR A 96 0.74 23.31 -14.95
C THR A 96 0.16 22.77 -13.64
N SER A 97 0.72 23.21 -12.49
CA SER A 97 0.23 22.84 -11.16
C SER A 97 -1.21 23.30 -10.91
N GLN A 98 -1.60 24.46 -11.46
CA GLN A 98 -2.97 24.99 -11.32
C GLN A 98 -4.00 24.14 -12.05
N GLU A 99 -3.67 23.63 -13.23
CA GLU A 99 -4.54 22.73 -13.99
C GLU A 99 -4.57 21.32 -13.38
N GLN A 100 -3.43 20.81 -12.91
CA GLN A 100 -3.37 19.52 -12.20
C GLN A 100 -4.19 19.53 -10.91
N ALA A 101 -4.25 20.66 -10.20
CA ALA A 101 -5.11 20.85 -9.03
C ALA A 101 -6.62 20.86 -9.36
N ARG A 102 -7.01 20.70 -10.63
CA ARG A 102 -8.39 20.55 -11.11
C ARG A 102 -8.64 19.22 -11.84
N ALA A 103 -7.60 18.41 -12.05
CA ALA A 103 -7.71 17.14 -12.74
C ALA A 103 -8.47 16.09 -11.89
N GLY A 104 -9.15 15.15 -12.55
CA GLY A 104 -9.80 14.03 -11.89
C GLY A 104 -10.89 14.43 -10.86
N THR A 105 -11.14 13.52 -9.92
CA THR A 105 -12.18 13.65 -8.90
C THR A 105 -11.64 14.35 -7.65
N LYS A 106 -12.43 15.26 -7.06
CA LYS A 106 -12.09 15.89 -5.77
C LYS A 106 -12.03 14.85 -4.66
N VAL A 107 -11.02 14.93 -3.82
CA VAL A 107 -10.93 14.21 -2.56
C VAL A 107 -11.04 15.25 -1.44
N ASP A 108 -11.97 15.03 -0.50
CA ASP A 108 -12.38 16.06 0.46
C ASP A 108 -11.35 16.36 1.54
N SER A 109 -10.52 15.37 1.90
CA SER A 109 -9.50 15.55 2.92
C SER A 109 -8.31 14.63 2.72
N LEU A 110 -7.20 14.93 3.41
CA LEU A 110 -6.02 14.07 3.41
C LEU A 110 -6.31 12.67 3.99
N ARG A 111 -7.39 12.51 4.76
CA ARG A 111 -7.83 11.21 5.27
C ARG A 111 -8.44 10.33 4.18
N ASP A 112 -9.08 10.96 3.19
CA ASP A 112 -9.71 10.29 2.06
C ASP A 112 -8.71 10.08 0.90
N ALA A 113 -7.51 10.66 1.01
CA ALA A 113 -6.45 10.54 0.04
C ALA A 113 -5.91 9.11 -0.01
N LYS A 114 -5.73 8.61 -1.23
CA LYS A 114 -5.15 7.31 -1.55
C LYS A 114 -3.79 7.52 -2.24
N PRO A 115 -2.85 6.56 -2.14
CA PRO A 115 -1.60 6.62 -2.90
C PRO A 115 -1.87 6.93 -4.37
N GLY A 116 -1.05 7.79 -4.97
CA GLY A 116 -1.25 8.28 -6.33
C GLY A 116 -2.07 9.57 -6.42
N ASP A 117 -2.91 9.91 -5.44
CA ASP A 117 -3.65 11.18 -5.46
C ASP A 117 -2.68 12.38 -5.50
N ILE A 118 -3.04 13.40 -6.28
CA ILE A 118 -2.28 14.63 -6.41
C ILE A 118 -2.64 15.53 -5.21
N LEU A 119 -1.62 15.97 -4.49
CA LEU A 119 -1.72 17.00 -3.46
C LEU A 119 -1.31 18.34 -4.07
N ALA A 120 -2.13 19.37 -3.90
CA ALA A 120 -1.82 20.73 -4.33
C ALA A 120 -1.78 21.67 -3.12
N PHE A 121 -0.82 22.59 -3.12
CA PHE A 121 -0.54 23.53 -2.03
C PHE A 121 -0.61 24.97 -2.53
N ASP A 122 -0.67 25.91 -1.59
CA ASP A 122 -0.76 27.36 -1.82
C ASP A 122 -2.09 27.88 -2.43
N ARG A 123 -2.30 29.20 -2.32
CA ARG A 123 -3.34 29.98 -3.00
C ARG A 123 -2.74 31.27 -3.57
N PRO A 124 -2.55 31.41 -4.89
CA PRO A 124 -2.83 30.44 -5.96
C PRO A 124 -1.92 29.20 -5.87
N VAL A 125 -2.32 28.09 -6.51
CA VAL A 125 -1.55 26.83 -6.44
C VAL A 125 -0.16 27.02 -7.02
N GLY A 126 0.85 26.86 -6.17
CA GLY A 126 2.28 27.01 -6.50
C GLY A 126 3.03 25.69 -6.51
N HIS A 127 2.58 24.71 -5.71
CA HIS A 127 3.24 23.42 -5.55
C HIS A 127 2.27 22.25 -5.66
N VAL A 128 2.73 21.15 -6.27
CA VAL A 128 2.01 19.88 -6.39
C VAL A 128 2.93 18.69 -6.10
N ALA A 129 2.35 17.62 -5.56
CA ALA A 129 3.06 16.40 -5.18
C ALA A 129 2.16 15.17 -5.39
N ILE A 130 2.76 13.98 -5.40
CA ILE A 130 2.01 12.72 -5.42
C ILE A 130 1.98 12.15 -4.01
N TYR A 131 0.77 11.85 -3.50
CA TYR A 131 0.59 11.22 -2.20
C TYR A 131 1.06 9.77 -2.23
N LEU A 132 1.82 9.37 -1.19
CA LEU A 132 2.32 8.01 -1.03
C LEU A 132 1.50 7.19 -0.03
N GLY A 133 0.58 7.81 0.69
CA GLY A 133 0.07 7.29 1.96
C GLY A 133 0.94 7.72 3.15
N ASP A 134 0.51 7.39 4.36
CA ASP A 134 1.25 7.59 5.61
C ASP A 134 1.76 9.03 5.83
N ASN A 135 0.98 10.04 5.43
CA ASN A 135 1.37 11.45 5.46
C ASN A 135 2.69 11.74 4.71
N LYS A 136 3.03 10.94 3.69
CA LYS A 136 4.19 11.13 2.84
C LYS A 136 3.77 11.50 1.43
N MET A 137 4.64 12.25 0.77
CA MET A 137 4.51 12.61 -0.62
C MET A 137 5.87 12.58 -1.30
N ILE A 138 5.84 12.35 -2.61
CA ILE A 138 7.00 12.55 -3.47
C ILE A 138 6.78 13.85 -4.24
N ALA A 139 7.77 14.72 -4.19
CA ALA A 139 7.68 16.05 -4.77
C ALA A 139 9.05 16.51 -5.29
N ALA A 140 9.03 17.39 -6.29
CA ALA A 140 10.16 18.24 -6.66
C ALA A 140 9.91 19.62 -5.99
N PRO A 141 10.51 19.90 -4.82
CA PRO A 141 9.99 20.94 -3.93
C PRO A 141 10.37 22.36 -4.35
N LYS A 142 11.65 22.64 -4.64
CA LYS A 142 12.14 24.00 -4.86
C LYS A 142 13.54 24.05 -5.50
N PRO A 143 13.96 25.19 -6.06
CA PRO A 143 15.33 25.39 -6.53
C PRO A 143 16.38 25.04 -5.49
N GLY A 144 17.46 24.38 -5.93
CA GLY A 144 18.54 23.90 -5.06
C GLY A 144 18.23 22.58 -4.33
N ASP A 145 17.08 21.97 -4.60
CA ASP A 145 16.68 20.67 -4.05
C ASP A 145 16.52 19.63 -5.17
N HIS A 146 16.08 18.43 -4.81
CA HIS A 146 15.83 17.33 -5.75
C HIS A 146 14.49 16.64 -5.44
N VAL A 147 14.03 15.81 -6.38
CA VAL A 147 12.87 14.96 -6.18
C VAL A 147 13.12 14.03 -5.00
N LYS A 148 12.29 14.13 -3.97
CA LYS A 148 12.45 13.34 -2.74
C LYS A 148 11.11 12.96 -2.14
N ILE A 149 11.16 11.93 -1.32
CA ILE A 149 10.05 11.59 -0.42
C ILE A 149 10.19 12.45 0.83
N GLN A 150 9.12 13.15 1.17
CA GLN A 150 9.04 13.97 2.36
C GLN A 150 7.67 13.84 3.01
N SER A 151 7.54 14.33 4.24
CA SER A 151 6.24 14.42 4.89
C SER A 151 5.38 15.46 4.17
N VAL A 152 4.06 15.23 4.16
CA VAL A 152 3.09 16.28 3.85
C VAL A 152 3.18 17.29 4.99
N TYR A 153 3.81 18.42 4.71
CA TYR A 153 4.25 19.40 5.72
C TYR A 153 3.15 20.38 6.13
N GLU A 154 2.10 20.51 5.32
CA GLU A 154 0.93 21.33 5.60
C GLU A 154 -0.33 20.72 4.98
N THR A 155 -1.50 21.27 5.30
CA THR A 155 -2.76 20.79 4.72
C THR A 155 -2.84 21.19 3.23
N PRO A 156 -2.97 20.24 2.30
CA PRO A 156 -3.15 20.56 0.88
C PRO A 156 -4.40 21.42 0.66
N THR A 157 -4.31 22.42 -0.20
CA THR A 157 -5.46 23.25 -0.58
C THR A 157 -6.43 22.50 -1.49
N HIS A 158 -5.92 21.53 -2.26
CA HIS A 158 -6.72 20.60 -3.05
C HIS A 158 -6.10 19.21 -3.06
N ILE A 159 -6.95 18.18 -3.14
CA ILE A 159 -6.54 16.79 -3.35
C ILE A 159 -7.34 16.22 -4.51
N ARG A 160 -6.65 15.58 -5.45
CA ARG A 160 -7.24 15.07 -6.69
C ARG A 160 -6.92 13.61 -6.93
N ARG A 161 -7.96 12.82 -7.16
CA ARG A 161 -7.85 11.43 -7.60
C ARG A 161 -8.02 11.34 -9.09
N VAL A 162 -6.96 10.96 -9.78
CA VAL A 162 -6.97 10.80 -11.25
C VAL A 162 -7.24 9.35 -11.66
N ILE A 163 -6.94 8.38 -10.77
CA ILE A 163 -7.20 6.96 -11.00
C ILE A 163 -8.28 6.48 -10.03
N ASP A 164 -9.42 6.09 -10.56
CA ASP A 164 -10.46 5.42 -9.79
C ASP A 164 -10.17 3.92 -9.69
N SER A 165 -9.61 3.53 -8.54
CA SER A 165 -9.44 2.12 -8.13
C SER A 165 -10.76 1.37 -7.94
N ASP A 166 -11.90 2.07 -7.88
CA ASP A 166 -13.24 1.49 -7.63
C ASP A 166 -14.04 1.18 -8.92
N LEU A 167 -13.61 1.65 -10.10
CA LEU A 167 -14.28 1.32 -11.36
C LEU A 167 -13.89 -0.06 -11.93
N THR A 168 -12.82 -0.68 -11.42
CA THR A 168 -12.40 -2.03 -11.81
C THR A 168 -13.06 -3.14 -10.99
N ALA A 169 -13.65 -2.82 -9.83
CA ALA A 169 -14.43 -3.76 -9.03
C ALA A 169 -15.90 -3.84 -9.48
N ARG A 170 -16.43 -2.81 -10.16
CA ARG A 170 -17.82 -2.74 -10.62
C ARG A 170 -18.07 -3.26 -12.03
N SER A 171 -17.03 -3.50 -12.83
CA SER A 171 -17.15 -4.08 -14.18
C SER A 171 -16.96 -5.60 -14.22
N ALA A 172 -16.77 -6.27 -13.06
CA ALA A 172 -16.53 -7.71 -12.97
C ALA A 172 -17.73 -8.52 -12.44
N THR A 173 -18.92 -7.92 -12.31
CA THR A 173 -20.17 -8.68 -12.09
C THR A 173 -20.87 -8.90 -13.42
N GLY A 174 -20.44 -9.96 -14.12
CA GLY A 174 -21.03 -10.38 -15.38
C GLY A 174 -20.52 -11.76 -15.80
N THR A 175 -21.18 -12.79 -15.27
CA THR A 175 -21.17 -14.20 -15.70
C THR A 175 -20.21 -15.15 -14.99
N THR A 176 -20.83 -16.27 -14.59
CA THR A 176 -20.46 -17.35 -13.69
C THR A 176 -19.33 -18.28 -14.16
N ALA A 177 -18.65 -18.83 -13.15
CA ALA A 177 -18.09 -20.18 -13.05
C ALA A 177 -16.87 -20.57 -13.92
N ALA A 178 -15.73 -20.75 -13.26
CA ALA A 178 -15.07 -22.06 -13.17
C ALA A 178 -14.08 -22.05 -12.00
N ALA A 179 -14.38 -22.88 -11.01
CA ALA A 179 -13.43 -23.26 -9.98
C ALA A 179 -12.22 -23.94 -10.63
N ALA A 180 -11.04 -23.33 -10.50
CA ALA A 180 -9.76 -23.99 -10.73
C ALA A 180 -9.02 -24.06 -9.40
N VAL A 181 -8.87 -25.29 -8.94
CA VAL A 181 -8.23 -25.73 -7.70
C VAL A 181 -6.89 -25.02 -7.52
N ARG A 182 -6.81 -24.16 -6.50
CA ARG A 182 -5.55 -23.80 -5.84
C ARG A 182 -5.54 -24.53 -4.50
N PRO A 183 -4.43 -25.16 -4.09
CA PRO A 183 -4.41 -25.93 -2.86
C PRO A 183 -4.74 -25.00 -1.69
N ALA A 184 -5.70 -25.43 -0.87
CA ALA A 184 -6.28 -24.70 0.26
C ALA A 184 -5.29 -24.42 1.41
N SER A 185 -3.99 -24.67 1.23
CA SER A 185 -2.97 -24.57 2.27
C SER A 185 -2.19 -23.24 2.31
N LEU A 186 -2.48 -22.27 1.43
CA LEU A 186 -1.86 -20.93 1.48
C LEU A 186 -2.86 -19.76 1.59
N GLN A 187 -4.16 -20.02 1.67
CA GLN A 187 -5.19 -18.97 1.80
C GLN A 187 -5.66 -18.72 3.25
N ASN A 188 -5.28 -19.56 4.21
CA ASN A 188 -5.78 -19.45 5.59
C ASN A 188 -4.98 -18.51 6.52
N SER A 189 -3.82 -17.98 6.12
CA SER A 189 -2.98 -17.16 7.01
C SER A 189 -3.09 -15.64 6.81
N THR A 190 -3.78 -15.17 5.79
CA THR A 190 -3.82 -13.73 5.42
C THR A 190 -5.21 -13.08 5.48
N SER A 191 -6.29 -13.86 5.65
CA SER A 191 -7.63 -13.29 5.75
C SER A 191 -7.86 -12.68 7.14
N LEU A 192 -7.92 -11.35 7.21
CA LEU A 192 -8.41 -10.58 8.36
C LEU A 192 -9.86 -10.10 8.12
N ALA A 193 -10.67 -10.90 7.42
CA ALA A 193 -12.05 -10.54 7.09
C ALA A 193 -12.85 -10.17 8.35
N GLY A 194 -13.50 -9.01 8.34
CA GLY A 194 -14.29 -8.50 9.47
C GLY A 194 -13.48 -7.87 10.61
N VAL A 195 -12.14 -7.85 10.54
CA VAL A 195 -11.29 -7.16 11.52
C VAL A 195 -11.17 -5.67 11.16
N PRO A 196 -11.50 -4.74 12.08
CA PRO A 196 -11.27 -3.31 11.86
C PRO A 196 -9.80 -3.03 11.56
N TYR A 197 -9.51 -2.11 10.64
CA TYR A 197 -8.14 -1.76 10.23
C TYR A 197 -7.33 -2.90 9.59
N ALA A 198 -7.98 -3.97 9.10
CA ALA A 198 -7.34 -5.12 8.45
C ALA A 198 -6.23 -4.73 7.46
N ASP A 199 -6.50 -3.80 6.54
CA ASP A 199 -5.51 -3.37 5.55
C ASP A 199 -4.29 -2.70 6.17
N MET A 200 -4.46 -1.96 7.28
CA MET A 200 -3.35 -1.34 8.00
C MET A 200 -2.48 -2.41 8.68
N PHE A 201 -3.09 -3.44 9.26
CA PHE A 201 -2.36 -4.58 9.84
C PHE A 201 -1.63 -5.39 8.77
N LEU A 202 -2.24 -5.60 7.60
CA LEU A 202 -1.60 -6.27 6.46
C LEU A 202 -0.37 -5.50 5.98
N ARG A 203 -0.50 -4.18 5.77
CA ARG A 203 0.63 -3.33 5.34
C ARG A 203 1.75 -3.24 6.37
N ALA A 204 1.41 -3.02 7.63
CA ALA A 204 2.41 -2.93 8.70
C ALA A 204 3.10 -4.29 8.92
N GLY A 205 2.34 -5.39 8.87
CA GLY A 205 2.90 -6.73 8.98
C GLY A 205 3.91 -7.04 7.89
N ALA A 206 3.58 -6.71 6.63
CA ALA A 206 4.50 -6.85 5.51
C ALA A 206 5.75 -5.95 5.64
N LYS A 207 5.59 -4.71 6.13
CA LYS A 207 6.67 -3.73 6.27
C LYS A 207 7.68 -4.09 7.37
N TYR A 208 7.21 -4.63 8.50
CA TYR A 208 8.03 -4.86 9.68
C TYR A 208 8.31 -6.34 9.94
N ASP A 209 7.89 -7.22 9.03
CA ASP A 209 8.02 -8.68 9.15
C ASP A 209 7.35 -9.22 10.43
N VAL A 210 6.08 -8.87 10.60
CA VAL A 210 5.24 -9.27 11.75
C VAL A 210 3.92 -9.81 11.22
N SER A 211 3.39 -10.86 11.84
CA SER A 211 2.07 -11.39 11.45
C SER A 211 0.96 -10.32 11.58
N PRO A 212 0.18 -10.06 10.51
CA PRO A 212 -0.98 -9.17 10.58
C PRO A 212 -2.02 -9.60 11.62
N LYS A 213 -2.22 -10.91 11.79
CA LYS A 213 -3.10 -11.47 12.82
C LYS A 213 -2.59 -11.18 14.23
N LEU A 214 -1.27 -11.20 14.43
CA LEU A 214 -0.67 -10.83 15.71
C LEU A 214 -0.90 -9.35 16.04
N LEU A 215 -0.72 -8.44 15.07
CA LEU A 215 -1.00 -7.01 15.26
C LEU A 215 -2.48 -6.77 15.58
N ALA A 216 -3.39 -7.44 14.85
CA ALA A 216 -4.82 -7.39 15.10
C ALA A 216 -5.21 -7.93 16.49
N ALA A 217 -4.56 -9.00 16.95
CA ALA A 217 -4.78 -9.57 18.27
C ALA A 217 -4.29 -8.64 19.40
N VAL A 218 -3.13 -8.02 19.23
CA VAL A 218 -2.62 -6.99 20.16
C VAL A 218 -3.60 -5.82 20.21
N ALA A 219 -3.98 -5.23 19.07
CA ALA A 219 -4.94 -4.12 19.03
C ALA A 219 -6.29 -4.45 19.70
N LYS A 220 -6.77 -5.70 19.56
CA LYS A 220 -7.98 -6.17 20.22
C LYS A 220 -7.85 -6.14 21.75
N VAL A 221 -6.71 -6.59 22.28
CA VAL A 221 -6.48 -6.65 23.74
C VAL A 221 -6.16 -5.28 24.32
N GLU A 222 -5.40 -4.45 23.59
CA GLU A 222 -5.00 -3.11 24.03
C GLU A 222 -6.18 -2.15 24.16
N SER A 223 -7.01 -2.07 23.11
CA SER A 223 -8.03 -1.02 23.03
C SER A 223 -9.40 -1.52 22.59
N GLY A 224 -9.54 -2.81 22.26
CA GLY A 224 -10.75 -3.32 21.62
C GLY A 224 -10.99 -2.71 20.22
N TYR A 225 -9.92 -2.30 19.54
CA TYR A 225 -9.93 -1.53 18.29
C TYR A 225 -10.38 -0.06 18.44
N ASN A 226 -10.30 0.54 19.63
CA ASN A 226 -10.64 1.95 19.83
C ASN A 226 -9.41 2.85 19.60
N PRO A 227 -9.37 3.65 18.51
CA PRO A 227 -8.23 4.52 18.21
C PRO A 227 -8.12 5.73 19.14
N ARG A 228 -9.14 5.98 19.97
CA ARG A 228 -9.20 7.08 20.95
C ARG A 228 -8.98 6.63 22.39
N ALA A 229 -8.64 5.36 22.62
CA ALA A 229 -8.44 4.83 23.96
C ALA A 229 -7.29 5.54 24.69
N VAL A 230 -7.48 5.82 25.98
CA VAL A 230 -6.43 6.31 26.88
C VAL A 230 -6.49 5.51 28.17
N SER A 231 -5.40 4.86 28.56
CA SER A 231 -5.34 4.12 29.82
C SER A 231 -5.13 5.07 31.01
N ARG A 232 -5.37 4.58 32.23
CA ARG A 232 -5.06 5.33 33.47
C ARG A 232 -3.56 5.68 33.59
N ALA A 233 -2.69 4.86 33.02
CA ALA A 233 -1.25 5.09 32.97
C ALA A 233 -0.82 6.03 31.84
N GLY A 234 -1.74 6.44 30.96
CA GLY A 234 -1.47 7.36 29.85
C GLY A 234 -1.07 6.68 28.55
N ALA A 235 -1.27 5.37 28.40
CA ALA A 235 -1.11 4.68 27.12
C ALA A 235 -2.18 5.14 26.13
N GLN A 236 -1.83 5.34 24.86
CA GLN A 236 -2.69 6.04 23.91
C GLN A 236 -3.01 5.26 22.63
N GLY A 237 -4.25 5.41 22.19
CA GLY A 237 -4.76 5.02 20.90
C GLY A 237 -4.87 3.52 20.67
N LEU A 238 -4.96 3.15 19.39
CA LEU A 238 -5.34 1.80 18.96
C LEU A 238 -4.43 0.70 19.53
N MET A 239 -3.14 1.02 19.65
CA MET A 239 -2.10 0.09 20.11
C MET A 239 -1.57 0.42 21.50
N GLN A 240 -2.21 1.34 22.23
CA GLN A 240 -1.85 1.72 23.60
C GLN A 240 -0.35 1.94 23.80
N LEU A 241 0.28 2.70 22.91
CA LEU A 241 1.69 3.06 23.09
C LEU A 241 1.80 4.13 24.18
N MET A 242 2.72 3.94 25.12
CA MET A 242 3.11 4.98 26.07
C MET A 242 3.72 6.18 25.30
N PRO A 243 3.48 7.45 25.71
CA PRO A 243 3.92 8.62 24.94
C PRO A 243 5.44 8.66 24.67
N ALA A 244 6.26 8.25 25.65
CA ALA A 244 7.71 8.18 25.47
C ALA A 244 8.10 7.12 24.43
N THR A 245 7.48 5.94 24.50
CA THR A 245 7.68 4.85 23.55
C THR A 245 7.24 5.24 22.13
N ALA A 246 6.08 5.89 22.00
CA ALA A 246 5.57 6.40 20.74
C ALA A 246 6.58 7.34 20.05
N ARG A 247 7.11 8.33 20.79
CA ARG A 247 8.16 9.23 20.27
C ARG A 247 9.40 8.48 19.80
N GLY A 248 9.90 7.53 20.61
CA GLY A 248 11.07 6.71 20.23
C GLY A 248 10.86 5.85 18.98
N LEU A 249 9.60 5.53 18.66
CA LEU A 249 9.23 4.75 17.48
C LEU A 249 8.96 5.62 16.25
N GLY A 250 8.95 6.95 16.39
CA GLY A 250 8.58 7.89 15.32
C GLY A 250 7.07 8.02 15.13
N VAL A 251 6.29 7.81 16.20
CA VAL A 251 4.84 8.02 16.24
C VAL A 251 4.59 9.40 16.85
N ASP A 252 4.22 10.35 15.99
CA ASP A 252 3.92 11.73 16.39
C ASP A 252 2.51 11.84 17.00
N ASN A 253 1.58 10.99 16.54
CA ASN A 253 0.22 10.95 17.04
C ASN A 253 -0.25 9.49 17.24
N SER A 254 -0.27 9.02 18.49
CA SER A 254 -0.75 7.68 18.84
C SER A 254 -2.25 7.48 18.60
N PHE A 255 -3.04 8.55 18.45
CA PHE A 255 -4.46 8.46 18.09
C PHE A 255 -4.68 8.28 16.57
N ASP A 256 -3.64 8.44 15.75
CA ASP A 256 -3.67 8.04 14.35
C ASP A 256 -3.46 6.51 14.24
N PRO A 257 -4.45 5.74 13.75
CA PRO A 257 -4.37 4.28 13.70
C PRO A 257 -3.17 3.77 12.91
N GLN A 258 -2.81 4.43 11.80
CA GLN A 258 -1.74 3.97 10.92
C GLN A 258 -0.37 4.21 11.57
N GLN A 259 -0.15 5.35 12.23
CA GLN A 259 1.05 5.60 13.02
C GLN A 259 1.14 4.65 14.21
N ALA A 260 0.05 4.47 14.96
CA ALA A 260 0.01 3.56 16.11
C ALA A 260 0.33 2.12 15.71
N ILE A 261 -0.29 1.61 14.64
CA ILE A 261 -0.04 0.25 14.11
C ILE A 261 1.41 0.13 13.62
N ASN A 262 1.94 1.10 12.87
CA ASN A 262 3.32 1.06 12.39
C ASN A 262 4.33 1.09 13.54
N GLY A 263 4.11 1.93 14.56
CA GLY A 263 4.95 1.99 15.75
C GLY A 263 4.91 0.68 16.53
N ALA A 264 3.72 0.14 16.77
CA ALA A 264 3.54 -1.15 17.45
C ALA A 264 4.17 -2.31 16.68
N ALA A 265 4.03 -2.34 15.35
CA ALA A 265 4.65 -3.35 14.50
C ALA A 265 6.18 -3.27 14.54
N LYS A 266 6.75 -2.07 14.51
CA LYS A 266 8.20 -1.85 14.68
C LYS A 266 8.68 -2.34 16.05
N LEU A 267 7.96 -2.01 17.12
CA LEU A 267 8.29 -2.45 18.49
C LEU A 267 8.23 -3.97 18.62
N LEU A 268 7.14 -4.58 18.14
CA LEU A 268 6.93 -6.02 18.23
C LEU A 268 7.92 -6.81 17.36
N SER A 269 8.29 -6.30 16.18
CA SER A 269 9.38 -6.85 15.36
C SER A 269 10.70 -6.89 16.12
N GLY A 270 11.03 -5.80 16.83
CA GLY A 270 12.21 -5.73 17.70
C GLY A 270 12.19 -6.81 18.79
N HIS A 271 11.09 -6.92 19.52
CA HIS A 271 10.96 -7.92 20.58
C HIS A 271 10.94 -9.37 20.06
N LEU A 272 10.34 -9.63 18.91
CA LEU A 272 10.38 -10.97 18.30
C LEU A 272 11.80 -11.37 17.90
N LYS A 273 12.60 -10.43 17.38
CA LYS A 273 14.01 -10.66 17.04
C LYS A 273 14.89 -10.87 18.28
N GLU A 274 14.64 -10.06 19.31
CA GLU A 274 15.38 -10.07 20.57
C GLU A 274 15.12 -11.35 21.38
N PHE A 275 13.86 -11.67 21.64
CA PHE A 275 13.49 -12.76 22.54
C PHE A 275 13.28 -14.10 21.83
N LYS A 276 13.11 -14.10 20.50
CA LYS A 276 12.85 -15.31 19.67
C LYS A 276 11.71 -16.19 20.21
N SER A 277 10.80 -15.59 20.96
CA SER A 277 9.73 -16.24 21.69
C SER A 277 8.53 -15.32 21.72
N LEU A 278 7.42 -15.77 21.12
CA LEU A 278 6.20 -14.98 21.07
C LEU A 278 5.68 -14.60 22.48
N PRO A 279 5.60 -15.52 23.47
CA PRO A 279 5.21 -15.16 24.84
C PRO A 279 6.08 -14.07 25.47
N LEU A 280 7.40 -14.11 25.27
CA LEU A 280 8.32 -13.13 25.83
C LEU A 280 8.24 -11.79 25.09
N ALA A 281 8.03 -11.81 23.76
CA ALA A 281 7.83 -10.59 22.99
C ALA A 281 6.54 -9.87 23.39
N LEU A 282 5.46 -10.62 23.68
CA LEU A 282 4.22 -10.06 24.22
C LEU A 282 4.38 -9.54 25.64
N ALA A 283 5.13 -10.24 26.49
CA ALA A 283 5.46 -9.76 27.82
C ALA A 283 6.27 -8.46 27.77
N ALA A 284 7.23 -8.36 26.84
CA ALA A 284 8.03 -7.17 26.62
C ALA A 284 7.19 -5.99 26.08
N TYR A 285 6.19 -6.27 25.25
CA TYR A 285 5.27 -5.25 24.76
C TYR A 285 4.47 -4.59 25.90
N ASN A 286 3.99 -5.39 26.87
CA ASN A 286 3.20 -4.90 28.01
C ASN A 286 4.06 -4.34 29.16
N ALA A 287 5.15 -5.03 29.53
CA ALA A 287 5.96 -4.72 30.71
C ALA A 287 7.31 -4.05 30.42
N GLY A 288 7.66 -3.89 29.14
CA GLY A 288 8.97 -3.45 28.68
C GLY A 288 10.01 -4.59 28.63
N GLY A 289 10.88 -4.56 27.62
CA GLY A 289 11.94 -5.56 27.43
C GLY A 289 12.94 -5.65 28.59
N GLY A 290 13.24 -4.52 29.25
CA GLY A 290 14.12 -4.51 30.44
C GLY A 290 13.57 -5.35 31.59
N SER A 291 12.25 -5.38 31.79
CA SER A 291 11.61 -6.24 32.79
C SER A 291 11.76 -7.72 32.43
N VAL A 292 11.56 -8.08 31.16
CA VAL A 292 11.73 -9.47 30.69
C VAL A 292 13.16 -9.96 30.90
N HIS A 293 14.17 -9.13 30.58
CA HIS A 293 15.57 -9.45 30.86
C HIS A 293 15.86 -9.61 32.35
N LYS A 294 15.37 -8.68 33.18
CA LYS A 294 15.58 -8.70 34.63
C LYS A 294 15.07 -9.99 35.27
N TYR A 295 13.92 -10.49 34.83
CA TYR A 295 13.30 -11.70 35.39
C TYR A 295 13.64 -12.98 34.63
N GLY A 296 14.37 -12.91 33.51
CA GLY A 296 14.71 -14.08 32.68
C GLY A 296 13.49 -14.79 32.09
N GLY A 297 12.36 -14.11 31.95
CA GLY A 297 11.07 -14.71 31.60
C GLY A 297 9.92 -13.71 31.65
N ILE A 298 8.68 -14.20 31.64
CA ILE A 298 7.49 -13.35 31.84
C ILE A 298 7.57 -12.77 33.27
N PRO A 299 7.64 -11.43 33.44
CA PRO A 299 7.74 -10.82 34.76
C PRO A 299 6.58 -11.23 35.68
N PRO A 300 6.77 -11.30 37.00
CA PRO A 300 5.73 -11.66 37.96
C PRO A 300 4.75 -10.50 38.23
N PHE A 301 4.36 -9.78 37.17
CA PHE A 301 3.33 -8.75 37.20
C PHE A 301 2.02 -9.40 36.81
N ALA A 302 1.02 -9.31 37.69
CA ALA A 302 -0.29 -9.94 37.48
C ALA A 302 -0.93 -9.52 36.15
N GLU A 303 -0.76 -8.25 35.77
CA GLU A 303 -1.23 -7.72 34.48
C GLU A 303 -0.55 -8.44 33.29
N THR A 304 0.78 -8.55 33.31
CA THR A 304 1.55 -9.16 32.22
C THR A 304 1.29 -10.66 32.10
N GLN A 305 1.21 -11.36 33.23
CA GLN A 305 0.86 -12.78 33.27
C GLN A 305 -0.54 -13.05 32.71
N ALA A 306 -1.47 -12.11 32.89
CA ALA A 306 -2.81 -12.18 32.28
C ALA A 306 -2.83 -11.70 30.82
N TYR A 307 -1.96 -10.76 30.44
CA TYR A 307 -1.91 -10.15 29.11
C TYR A 307 -1.49 -11.15 28.03
N VAL A 308 -0.39 -11.87 28.25
CA VAL A 308 0.16 -12.83 27.28
C VAL A 308 -0.88 -13.87 26.82
N PRO A 309 -1.56 -14.61 27.71
CA PRO A 309 -2.56 -15.59 27.29
C PRO A 309 -3.81 -14.92 26.66
N LYS A 310 -4.17 -13.69 27.04
CA LYS A 310 -5.26 -12.94 26.39
C LYS A 310 -4.95 -12.65 24.92
N VAL A 311 -3.75 -12.16 24.61
CA VAL A 311 -3.34 -11.88 23.21
C VAL A 311 -3.24 -13.17 22.42
N GLN A 312 -2.65 -14.24 22.99
CA GLN A 312 -2.59 -15.53 22.30
C GLN A 312 -3.98 -16.13 22.04
N LYS A 313 -4.94 -15.95 22.95
CA LYS A 313 -6.34 -16.34 22.73
C LYS A 313 -6.97 -15.54 21.60
N ALA A 314 -6.77 -14.22 21.59
CA ALA A 314 -7.26 -13.36 20.51
C ALA A 314 -6.63 -13.73 19.15
N LEU A 315 -5.33 -14.08 19.13
CA LEU A 315 -4.64 -14.54 17.93
C LEU A 315 -5.23 -15.84 17.38
N ARG A 316 -5.44 -16.85 18.23
CA ARG A 316 -6.06 -18.13 17.81
C ARG A 316 -7.48 -17.95 17.26
N ALA A 317 -8.21 -16.95 17.74
CA ALA A 317 -9.56 -16.65 17.24
C ALA A 317 -9.57 -16.07 15.81
N LEU A 318 -8.42 -15.64 15.29
CA LEU A 318 -8.27 -15.14 13.92
C LEU A 318 -7.86 -16.24 12.92
N GLY A 319 -7.84 -17.51 13.36
CA GLY A 319 -7.39 -18.68 12.59
C GLY A 319 -5.92 -18.65 12.24
#